data_AF-F8TH61-F1
#
_entry.id   AF-F8TH61-F1
#
_cell.length_a   1.000
_cell.length_b   1.000
_cell.length_c   1.000
_cell.angle_alpha   90.00
_cell.angle_beta   90.00
_cell.angle_gamma   90.00
#
_symmetry.space_group_name_H-M   'P 1'
#
loop_
_entity.id
_entity.type
_entity.pdbx_description
1 polymer ?
#
loop_
_entity_poly.entity_id
_entity_poly.type
_entity_poly.pdbx_seq_one_letter_code
_entity_poly.pdbx_strand_id
1 'polypeptide(L)'
;PDAPRGICGANADTIVTRNFLRAVASGSGCYIHVVENTALNLKNTALEKRDIKGLNALDRICKLFGITETDVSKKAVLAADAVLADLYKPDYEKMELVKKLAYPPRYKRWEELGIVPGGAKSEIVRGVVKCSTNLNSDPVDMLVDCLRLGISTGIYGLTLTNLLNDVLLGEPEIRPAPVGLRVINPDYINIMITGHQHSMFVDLQERLVSPEAIAIAESVGAKGFKLVGCTCVGQDLQLRGAHYTEIFDGHAGNNYTSEAILSTGAIDAVVSEFNCTLPGIEPICDELKIKQICIDSVAKKANAELKPFVFAQREQQSIDIINEVAAAYKARRSTVPLNLLPEHGNDNSLTGVSEVSLKKFLGGSWKPLIDLIASGQIKGIVGVVGCSSLVSGGHDVLTVALTKELIKRDILVLTAGCSSGGIENCGLMTPAAADLAGPKLSAVCKQLG
;
A
#
# COMPACT_ATOMS: atom_id res chain seq x y z
N PRO A 1 23.10 13.34 28.80
CA PRO A 1 24.51 13.56 28.42
C PRO A 1 25.05 14.82 29.13
N ASP A 2 26.23 14.71 29.75
CA ASP A 2 26.80 15.81 30.55
C ASP A 2 27.56 16.84 29.71
N ALA A 3 27.86 16.52 28.45
CA ALA A 3 28.50 17.43 27.49
C ALA A 3 27.46 18.04 26.53
N PRO A 4 27.50 19.36 26.26
CA PRO A 4 26.54 20.04 25.38
C PRO A 4 26.74 19.77 23.89
N ARG A 5 27.84 19.11 23.51
CA ARG A 5 28.22 18.81 22.11
C ARG A 5 28.83 17.42 22.01
N GLY A 6 28.65 16.79 20.85
CA GLY A 6 29.40 15.59 20.46
C GLY A 6 30.86 15.90 20.11
N ILE A 7 31.65 14.85 19.85
CA ILE A 7 33.09 14.96 19.56
C ILE A 7 33.37 15.89 18.37
N CYS A 8 32.53 15.85 17.33
CA CYS A 8 32.67 16.71 16.15
C CYS A 8 32.16 18.16 16.36
N GLY A 9 31.69 18.51 17.55
CA GLY A 9 31.16 19.84 17.88
C GLY A 9 29.67 20.05 17.58
N ALA A 10 28.96 19.05 17.05
CA ALA A 10 27.52 19.11 16.84
C ALA A 10 26.75 19.18 18.17
N ASN A 11 25.77 20.07 18.27
CA ASN A 11 24.88 20.19 19.43
C ASN A 11 23.69 19.22 19.31
N ALA A 12 22.79 19.25 20.31
CA ALA A 12 21.60 18.41 20.33
C ALA A 12 20.69 18.62 19.09
N ASP A 13 20.44 19.87 18.70
CA ASP A 13 19.55 20.21 17.58
C ASP A 13 20.06 19.62 16.27
N THR A 14 21.36 19.79 15.99
CA THR A 14 22.00 19.21 14.81
C THR A 14 21.89 17.67 14.83
N ILE A 15 22.18 17.02 15.95
CA ILE A 15 22.17 15.55 16.07
C ILE A 15 20.74 15.01 15.85
N VAL A 16 19.75 15.57 16.53
CA VAL A 16 18.35 15.16 16.41
C VAL A 16 17.87 15.35 14.98
N THR A 17 18.16 16.50 14.38
CA THR A 17 17.68 16.80 13.02
C THR A 17 18.35 15.94 11.96
N ARG A 18 19.65 15.63 12.08
CA ARG A 18 20.32 14.67 11.19
C ARG A 18 19.68 13.28 11.26
N ASN A 19 19.37 12.82 12.47
CA ASN A 19 18.71 11.52 12.66
C ASN A 19 17.31 11.54 12.05
N PHE A 20 16.56 12.64 12.25
CA PHE A 20 15.23 12.80 11.69
C PHE A 20 15.23 12.86 10.16
N LEU A 21 16.07 13.71 9.55
CA LEU A 21 16.20 13.79 8.09
C LEU A 21 16.63 12.45 7.49
N ARG A 22 17.54 11.71 8.13
CA ARG A 22 17.91 10.37 7.67
C ARG A 22 16.71 9.42 7.67
N ALA A 23 15.91 9.43 8.74
CA ALA A 23 14.68 8.62 8.80
C ALA A 23 13.66 9.03 7.72
N VAL A 24 13.46 10.33 7.51
CA VAL A 24 12.57 10.86 6.46
C VAL A 24 13.07 10.47 5.07
N ALA A 25 14.37 10.57 4.80
CA ALA A 25 14.97 10.18 3.52
C ALA A 25 14.84 8.67 3.27
N SER A 26 15.06 7.83 4.29
CA SER A 26 14.81 6.38 4.17
C SER A 26 13.35 6.07 3.90
N GLY A 27 12.41 6.72 4.59
CA GLY A 27 10.98 6.56 4.36
C GLY A 27 10.57 7.01 2.94
N SER A 28 11.10 8.14 2.47
CA SER A 28 10.90 8.61 1.09
C SER A 28 11.43 7.60 0.08
N GLY A 29 12.64 7.07 0.30
CA GLY A 29 13.24 6.02 -0.51
C GLY A 29 12.31 4.84 -0.75
N CYS A 30 11.54 4.45 0.26
CA CYS A 30 10.60 3.35 0.12
C CYS A 30 9.49 3.62 -0.90
N TYR A 31 8.85 4.79 -0.84
CA TYR A 31 7.76 5.12 -1.76
C TYR A 31 8.25 5.47 -3.17
N ILE A 32 9.48 6.00 -3.29
CA ILE A 32 10.10 6.26 -4.59
C ILE A 32 10.52 4.95 -5.28
N HIS A 33 10.95 3.94 -4.52
CA HIS A 33 11.19 2.58 -5.05
C HIS A 33 9.91 1.97 -5.63
N VAL A 34 8.79 2.05 -4.88
CA VAL A 34 7.49 1.52 -5.30
C VAL A 34 6.97 2.19 -6.59
N VAL A 35 7.01 3.52 -6.68
CA VAL A 35 6.49 4.24 -7.86
C VAL A 35 7.32 3.95 -9.10
N GLU A 36 8.65 3.82 -8.95
CA GLU A 36 9.54 3.47 -10.05
C GLU A 36 9.21 2.09 -10.62
N ASN A 37 9.12 1.08 -9.76
CA ASN A 37 8.78 -0.28 -10.18
C ASN A 37 7.39 -0.32 -10.83
N THR A 38 6.43 0.44 -10.31
CA THR A 38 5.09 0.53 -10.89
C THR A 38 5.10 1.19 -12.27
N ALA A 39 5.89 2.26 -12.46
CA ALA A 39 6.05 2.90 -13.76
C ALA A 39 6.75 1.97 -14.77
N LEU A 40 7.79 1.26 -14.36
CA LEU A 40 8.45 0.24 -15.19
C LEU A 40 7.49 -0.88 -15.60
N ASN A 41 6.68 -1.37 -14.66
CA ASN A 41 5.68 -2.40 -14.94
C ASN A 41 4.60 -1.92 -15.91
N LEU A 42 4.14 -0.66 -15.79
CA LEU A 42 3.21 -0.06 -16.75
C LEU A 42 3.85 0.03 -18.14
N LYS A 43 5.07 0.57 -18.22
CA LYS A 43 5.81 0.69 -19.48
C LYS A 43 5.95 -0.66 -20.18
N ASN A 44 6.43 -1.67 -19.46
CA ASN A 44 6.69 -2.98 -20.05
C ASN A 44 5.38 -3.71 -20.45
N THR A 45 4.32 -3.59 -19.63
CA THR A 45 2.98 -4.11 -19.98
C THR A 45 2.47 -3.49 -21.28
N ALA A 46 2.63 -2.19 -21.44
CA ALA A 46 2.21 -1.47 -22.63
C ALA A 46 3.09 -1.78 -23.86
N LEU A 47 4.41 -1.95 -23.70
CA LEU A 47 5.32 -2.35 -24.78
C LEU A 47 5.01 -3.75 -25.32
N GLU A 48 4.64 -4.68 -24.45
CA GLU A 48 4.17 -6.02 -24.83
C GLU A 48 2.72 -6.03 -25.34
N LYS A 49 2.05 -4.86 -25.38
CA LYS A 49 0.64 -4.69 -25.78
C LYS A 49 -0.32 -5.59 -25.01
N ARG A 50 -0.02 -5.85 -23.73
CA ARG A 50 -0.95 -6.53 -22.84
C ARG A 50 -2.07 -5.59 -22.42
N ASP A 51 -3.15 -6.19 -21.94
CA ASP A 51 -4.35 -5.44 -21.56
C ASP A 51 -4.09 -4.44 -20.43
N ILE A 52 -4.61 -3.23 -20.63
CA ILE A 52 -4.65 -2.17 -19.61
C ILE A 52 -6.05 -2.15 -19.02
N LYS A 53 -6.17 -2.50 -17.73
CA LYS A 53 -7.47 -2.65 -17.05
C LYS A 53 -8.17 -1.31 -16.80
N GLY A 54 -7.42 -0.27 -16.42
CA GLY A 54 -7.95 1.05 -16.06
C GLY A 54 -7.86 2.08 -17.19
N LEU A 55 -8.68 1.95 -18.23
CA LEU A 55 -8.67 2.91 -19.36
C LEU A 55 -9.02 4.35 -18.95
N ASN A 56 -10.00 4.54 -18.07
CA ASN A 56 -10.36 5.88 -17.59
C ASN A 56 -9.24 6.49 -16.72
N ALA A 57 -8.57 5.67 -15.91
CA ALA A 57 -7.41 6.11 -15.13
C ALA A 57 -6.25 6.53 -16.05
N LEU A 58 -6.07 5.82 -17.18
CA LEU A 58 -5.06 6.16 -18.18
C LEU A 58 -5.38 7.48 -18.87
N ASP A 59 -6.64 7.70 -19.24
CA ASP A 59 -7.06 8.99 -19.81
C ASP A 59 -6.90 10.14 -18.79
N ARG A 60 -7.20 9.88 -17.51
CA ARG A 60 -7.01 10.84 -16.43
C ARG A 60 -5.54 11.22 -16.27
N ILE A 61 -4.63 10.24 -16.19
CA ILE A 61 -3.20 10.53 -16.01
C ILE A 61 -2.61 11.21 -17.26
N CYS A 62 -2.97 10.78 -18.47
CA CYS A 62 -2.55 11.44 -19.70
C CYS A 62 -3.04 12.90 -19.76
N LYS A 63 -4.29 13.17 -19.37
CA LYS A 63 -4.82 14.53 -19.28
C LYS A 63 -4.05 15.38 -18.27
N LEU A 64 -3.76 14.84 -17.09
CA LEU A 64 -2.96 15.52 -16.07
C LEU A 64 -1.56 15.85 -16.61
N PHE A 65 -0.96 14.94 -17.37
CA PHE A 65 0.38 15.10 -17.91
C PHE A 65 0.43 15.95 -19.19
N GLY A 66 -0.71 16.23 -19.82
CA GLY A 66 -0.78 16.93 -21.10
C GLY A 66 -0.33 16.05 -22.28
N ILE A 67 -0.55 14.73 -22.19
CA ILE A 67 -0.23 13.76 -23.24
C ILE A 67 -1.42 13.64 -24.20
N THR A 68 -1.18 13.89 -25.49
CA THR A 68 -2.15 13.71 -26.57
C THR A 68 -1.73 12.51 -27.42
N GLU A 69 -2.37 11.36 -27.20
CA GLU A 69 -2.17 10.12 -27.97
C GLU A 69 -3.45 9.28 -27.86
N THR A 70 -3.76 8.56 -28.93
CA THR A 70 -4.98 7.74 -29.06
C THR A 70 -4.72 6.24 -28.90
N ASP A 71 -3.53 5.77 -29.29
CA ASP A 71 -3.14 4.37 -29.11
C ASP A 71 -2.92 4.07 -27.63
N VAL A 72 -3.60 3.04 -27.12
CA VAL A 72 -3.62 2.70 -25.69
C VAL A 72 -2.24 2.31 -25.18
N SER A 73 -1.49 1.54 -25.95
CA SER A 73 -0.15 1.11 -25.57
C SER A 73 0.82 2.30 -25.57
N LYS A 74 0.79 3.12 -26.62
CA LYS A 74 1.67 4.30 -26.72
C LYS A 74 1.37 5.32 -25.63
N LYS A 75 0.10 5.64 -25.34
CA LYS A 75 -0.23 6.60 -24.28
C LYS A 75 0.22 6.09 -22.90
N ALA A 76 0.12 4.80 -22.63
CA ALA A 76 0.63 4.18 -21.39
C ALA A 76 2.16 4.24 -21.29
N VAL A 77 2.88 3.96 -22.38
CA VAL A 77 4.34 4.13 -22.44
C VAL A 77 4.73 5.59 -22.18
N LEU A 78 4.08 6.56 -22.83
CA LEU A 78 4.36 7.98 -22.63
C LEU A 78 4.08 8.43 -21.18
N ALA A 79 3.02 7.93 -20.56
CA ALA A 79 2.72 8.23 -19.17
C ALA A 79 3.79 7.67 -18.22
N ALA A 80 4.21 6.41 -18.43
CA ALA A 80 5.27 5.80 -17.64
C ALA A 80 6.63 6.50 -17.84
N ASP A 81 6.98 6.85 -19.07
CA ASP A 81 8.22 7.57 -19.39
C ASP A 81 8.24 8.97 -18.78
N ALA A 82 7.12 9.68 -18.75
CA ALA A 82 7.02 10.97 -18.08
C ALA A 82 7.33 10.86 -16.58
N VAL A 83 6.85 9.80 -15.92
CA VAL A 83 7.19 9.51 -14.52
C VAL A 83 8.69 9.22 -14.41
N LEU A 84 9.21 8.23 -15.13
CA LEU A 84 10.63 7.84 -15.03
C LEU A 84 11.58 9.01 -15.32
N ALA A 85 11.32 9.81 -16.34
CA ALA A 85 12.14 10.98 -16.66
C ALA A 85 12.17 12.00 -15.51
N ASP A 86 11.02 12.30 -14.90
CA ASP A 86 10.92 13.27 -13.80
C ASP A 86 11.56 12.74 -12.50
N LEU A 87 11.46 11.43 -12.25
CA LEU A 87 12.05 10.73 -11.10
C LEU A 87 13.59 10.82 -11.08
N TYR A 88 14.20 10.75 -12.26
CA TYR A 88 15.66 10.68 -12.45
C TYR A 88 16.34 12.03 -12.69
N LYS A 89 15.60 13.14 -12.66
CA LYS A 89 16.19 14.48 -12.71
C LYS A 89 17.23 14.70 -11.60
N PRO A 90 18.23 15.56 -11.82
CA PRO A 90 19.09 16.01 -10.73
C PRO A 90 18.30 16.84 -9.70
N ASP A 91 18.85 17.05 -8.50
CA ASP A 91 18.16 17.77 -7.41
C ASP A 91 17.99 19.28 -7.70
N TYR A 92 18.82 19.83 -8.59
CA TYR A 92 18.74 21.24 -9.01
C TYR A 92 17.70 21.48 -10.12
N GLU A 93 17.23 20.45 -10.84
CA GLU A 93 16.15 20.55 -11.83
C GLU A 93 14.82 20.18 -11.20
N LYS A 94 13.85 21.11 -11.22
CA LYS A 94 12.55 20.90 -10.58
C LYS A 94 11.73 19.83 -11.27
N MET A 95 11.05 19.02 -10.47
CA MET A 95 10.06 18.06 -10.96
C MET A 95 8.88 18.78 -11.61
N GLU A 96 8.48 18.32 -12.78
CA GLU A 96 7.36 18.89 -13.53
C GLU A 96 6.02 18.28 -13.10
N LEU A 97 6.00 16.98 -12.78
CA LEU A 97 4.75 16.29 -12.46
C LEU A 97 4.17 16.74 -11.12
N VAL A 98 5.02 17.14 -10.16
CA VAL A 98 4.55 17.73 -8.89
C VAL A 98 3.64 18.94 -9.14
N LYS A 99 3.98 19.80 -10.11
CA LYS A 99 3.15 20.96 -10.47
C LYS A 99 1.79 20.56 -11.05
N LYS A 100 1.77 19.49 -11.85
CA LYS A 100 0.56 18.99 -12.52
C LYS A 100 -0.39 18.27 -11.57
N LEU A 101 0.15 17.64 -10.52
CA LEU A 101 -0.61 16.88 -9.52
C LEU A 101 -1.09 17.73 -8.33
N ALA A 102 -0.37 18.79 -8.00
CA ALA A 102 -0.63 19.57 -6.79
C ALA A 102 -1.83 20.52 -6.92
N TYR A 103 -2.46 20.82 -5.79
CA TYR A 103 -3.41 21.93 -5.68
C TYR A 103 -2.70 23.27 -6.00
N PRO A 104 -3.14 24.06 -7.02
CA PRO A 104 -2.34 25.17 -7.53
C PRO A 104 -1.93 26.23 -6.50
N PRO A 105 -2.81 26.67 -5.57
CA PRO A 105 -2.41 27.60 -4.50
C PRO A 105 -1.32 27.04 -3.58
N ARG A 106 -1.33 25.72 -3.34
CA ARG A 106 -0.31 25.06 -2.52
C ARG A 106 1.03 24.99 -3.25
N TYR A 107 1.02 24.68 -4.55
CA TYR A 107 2.23 24.66 -5.36
C TYR A 107 2.89 26.04 -5.43
N LYS A 108 2.11 27.10 -5.67
CA LYS A 108 2.61 28.49 -5.64
C LYS A 108 3.31 28.80 -4.31
N ARG A 109 2.73 28.34 -3.20
CA ARG A 109 3.35 28.54 -1.88
C ARG A 109 4.69 27.80 -1.74
N TRP A 110 4.83 26.62 -2.35
CA TRP A 110 6.11 25.90 -2.36
C TRP A 110 7.17 26.59 -3.22
N GLU A 111 6.77 27.22 -4.33
CA GLU A 111 7.67 28.05 -5.14
C GLU A 111 8.17 29.26 -4.33
N GLU A 112 7.27 30.00 -3.68
CA GLU A 112 7.61 31.15 -2.82
C GLU A 112 8.57 30.76 -1.68
N LEU A 113 8.40 29.56 -1.12
CA LEU A 113 9.24 29.04 -0.04
C LEU A 113 10.54 28.38 -0.54
N GLY A 114 10.73 28.21 -1.86
CA GLY A 114 11.90 27.53 -2.43
C GLY A 114 11.96 26.02 -2.17
N ILE A 115 10.84 25.39 -1.81
CA ILE A 115 10.79 23.97 -1.40
C ILE A 115 10.24 23.02 -2.47
N VAL A 116 10.10 23.48 -3.71
CA VAL A 116 9.78 22.58 -4.83
C VAL A 116 10.93 21.57 -5.02
N PRO A 117 10.66 20.26 -4.96
CA PRO A 117 11.69 19.23 -5.09
C PRO A 117 12.24 19.17 -6.52
N GLY A 118 13.50 18.77 -6.65
CA GLY A 118 14.06 18.22 -7.89
C GLY A 118 13.83 16.72 -7.97
N GLY A 119 14.56 16.01 -8.84
CA GLY A 119 14.25 14.60 -9.10
C GLY A 119 14.24 13.73 -7.84
N ALA A 120 13.23 12.87 -7.74
CA ALA A 120 12.87 12.21 -6.49
C ALA A 120 14.00 11.36 -5.90
N LYS A 121 14.76 10.64 -6.74
CA LYS A 121 15.95 9.89 -6.29
C LYS A 121 17.06 10.80 -5.80
N SER A 122 17.29 11.92 -6.49
CA SER A 122 18.31 12.90 -6.15
C SER A 122 18.01 13.60 -4.81
N GLU A 123 16.74 13.88 -4.51
CA GLU A 123 16.33 14.42 -3.20
C GLU A 123 16.66 13.48 -2.04
N ILE A 124 16.46 12.17 -2.22
CA ILE A 124 16.80 11.16 -1.21
C ILE A 124 18.31 11.15 -0.96
N VAL A 125 19.11 11.09 -2.03
CA VAL A 125 20.58 11.11 -1.93
C VAL A 125 21.05 12.39 -1.23
N ARG A 126 20.52 13.55 -1.62
CA ARG A 126 20.80 14.83 -0.99
C ARG A 126 20.52 14.80 0.51
N GLY A 127 19.35 14.30 0.92
CA GLY A 127 18.98 14.17 2.33
C GLY A 127 19.94 13.29 3.12
N VAL A 128 20.29 12.11 2.59
CA VAL A 128 21.23 11.18 3.23
C VAL A 128 22.63 11.78 3.34
N VAL A 129 23.14 12.39 2.27
CA VAL A 129 24.46 13.03 2.26
C VAL A 129 24.52 14.12 3.33
N LYS A 130 23.53 15.03 3.40
CA LYS A 130 23.48 16.10 4.40
C LYS A 130 23.58 15.60 5.85
N CYS A 131 23.10 14.38 6.13
CA CYS A 131 23.14 13.78 7.46
C CYS A 131 24.52 13.24 7.88
N SER A 132 25.53 13.29 7.01
CA SER A 132 26.88 12.77 7.32
C SER A 132 27.56 13.59 8.43
N THR A 133 28.46 12.93 9.17
CA THR A 133 29.01 13.42 10.46
C THR A 133 29.58 14.84 10.42
N ASN A 134 30.22 15.23 9.32
CA ASN A 134 30.97 16.48 9.16
C ASN A 134 30.41 17.41 8.07
N LEU A 135 29.19 17.15 7.57
CA LEU A 135 28.57 17.97 6.54
C LEU A 135 27.63 19.00 7.17
N ASN A 136 26.32 18.84 7.03
CA ASN A 136 25.39 19.90 7.41
C ASN A 136 25.22 19.99 8.92
N SER A 137 25.34 21.20 9.49
CA SER A 137 25.12 21.46 10.92
C SER A 137 23.94 22.37 11.21
N ASP A 138 23.26 22.90 10.18
CA ASP A 138 22.10 23.78 10.31
C ASP A 138 20.80 22.95 10.41
N PRO A 139 20.11 22.95 11.57
CA PRO A 139 18.84 22.24 11.73
C PRO A 139 17.73 22.76 10.82
N VAL A 140 17.66 24.07 10.58
CA VAL A 140 16.56 24.66 9.79
C VAL A 140 16.67 24.24 8.34
N ASP A 141 17.88 24.27 7.78
CA ASP A 141 18.13 23.81 6.40
C ASP A 141 17.78 22.32 6.23
N MET A 142 18.17 21.46 7.17
CA MET A 142 17.82 20.03 7.13
C MET A 142 16.31 19.77 7.29
N LEU A 143 15.61 20.56 8.11
CA LEU A 143 14.15 20.48 8.23
C LEU A 143 13.45 20.93 6.95
N VAL A 144 14.02 21.89 6.22
CA VAL A 144 13.53 22.27 4.89
C VAL A 144 13.68 21.12 3.90
N ASP A 145 14.77 20.35 3.92
CA ASP A 145 14.88 19.12 3.11
C ASP A 145 13.85 18.06 3.50
N CYS A 146 13.48 17.95 4.79
CA CYS A 146 12.38 17.07 5.20
C CYS A 146 11.06 17.48 4.53
N LEU A 147 10.77 18.78 4.42
CA LEU A 147 9.57 19.28 3.73
C LEU A 147 9.62 18.98 2.23
N ARG A 148 10.78 19.15 1.58
CA ARG A 148 10.99 18.80 0.17
C ARG A 148 10.74 17.31 -0.09
N LEU A 149 11.31 16.45 0.75
CA LEU A 149 11.11 15.00 0.72
C LEU A 149 9.64 14.63 0.97
N GLY A 150 8.95 15.34 1.85
CA GLY A 150 7.51 15.17 2.08
C GLY A 150 6.67 15.46 0.83
N ILE A 151 7.00 16.51 0.07
CA ILE A 151 6.33 16.84 -1.20
C ILE A 151 6.62 15.76 -2.24
N SER A 152 7.90 15.40 -2.44
CA SER A 152 8.32 14.33 -3.36
C SER A 152 7.64 13.00 -3.03
N THR A 153 7.57 12.64 -1.75
CA THR A 153 6.96 11.38 -1.31
C THR A 153 5.45 11.38 -1.48
N GLY A 154 4.75 12.41 -0.98
CA GLY A 154 3.30 12.43 -0.93
C GLY A 154 2.64 12.73 -2.29
N ILE A 155 3.09 13.80 -2.95
CA ILE A 155 2.48 14.27 -4.20
C ILE A 155 2.98 13.46 -5.39
N TYR A 156 4.26 13.09 -5.39
CA TYR A 156 4.82 12.34 -6.49
C TYR A 156 4.76 10.84 -6.23
N GLY A 157 5.51 10.31 -5.25
CA GLY A 157 5.60 8.85 -5.01
C GLY A 157 4.24 8.17 -4.76
N LEU A 158 3.54 8.57 -3.71
CA LEU A 158 2.28 7.95 -3.28
C LEU A 158 1.14 8.17 -4.27
N THR A 159 0.92 9.41 -4.72
CA THR A 159 -0.18 9.72 -5.64
C THR A 159 0.01 9.03 -6.98
N LEU A 160 1.22 9.05 -7.55
CA LEU A 160 1.48 8.37 -8.82
C LEU A 160 1.44 6.86 -8.69
N THR A 161 1.90 6.27 -7.58
CA THR A 161 1.73 4.82 -7.36
C THR A 161 0.27 4.42 -7.47
N ASN A 162 -0.64 5.14 -6.79
CA ASN A 162 -2.07 4.87 -6.87
C ASN A 162 -2.62 5.05 -8.28
N LEU A 163 -2.29 6.17 -8.95
CA LEU A 163 -2.77 6.43 -10.32
C LEU A 163 -2.27 5.40 -11.34
N LEU A 164 -1.01 4.97 -11.24
CA LEU A 164 -0.42 3.97 -12.13
C LEU A 164 -0.99 2.57 -11.83
N ASN A 165 -1.20 2.24 -10.55
CA ASN A 165 -1.90 1.00 -10.17
C ASN A 165 -3.33 0.98 -10.67
N ASP A 166 -4.07 2.09 -10.61
CA ASP A 166 -5.42 2.17 -11.19
C ASP A 166 -5.41 1.85 -12.69
N VAL A 167 -4.39 2.30 -13.43
CA VAL A 167 -4.20 1.96 -14.85
C VAL A 167 -3.94 0.47 -15.05
N LEU A 168 -2.96 -0.09 -14.33
CA LEU A 168 -2.52 -1.47 -14.48
C LEU A 168 -3.53 -2.50 -13.99
N LEU A 169 -4.19 -2.21 -12.88
CA LEU A 169 -4.89 -3.17 -12.03
C LEU A 169 -6.40 -2.98 -12.03
N GLY A 170 -6.87 -1.87 -12.62
CA GLY A 170 -8.27 -1.45 -12.56
C GLY A 170 -8.51 -0.48 -11.42
N GLU A 171 -9.55 0.34 -11.57
CA GLU A 171 -9.91 1.35 -10.58
C GLU A 171 -10.64 0.70 -9.37
N PRO A 172 -10.42 1.20 -8.13
CA PRO A 172 -11.16 0.74 -6.96
C PRO A 172 -12.67 0.95 -7.07
N GLU A 173 -13.43 0.01 -6.53
CA GLU A 173 -14.90 0.06 -6.50
C GLU A 173 -15.43 -0.12 -5.09
N ILE A 174 -16.37 0.75 -4.68
CA ILE A 174 -17.01 0.66 -3.36
C ILE A 174 -17.79 -0.65 -3.28
N ARG A 175 -17.41 -1.50 -2.32
CA ARG A 175 -18.00 -2.83 -2.12
C ARG A 175 -17.82 -3.29 -0.68
N PRO A 176 -18.62 -4.25 -0.20
CA PRO A 176 -18.30 -4.99 1.01
C PRO A 176 -17.15 -5.96 0.75
N ALA A 177 -16.32 -6.19 1.77
CA ALA A 177 -15.24 -7.16 1.75
C ALA A 177 -15.07 -7.83 3.13
N PRO A 178 -14.75 -9.13 3.16
CA PRO A 178 -14.38 -9.80 4.40
C PRO A 178 -12.96 -9.40 4.84
N VAL A 179 -12.77 -9.37 6.16
CA VAL A 179 -11.52 -8.98 6.82
C VAL A 179 -11.24 -9.86 8.03
N GLY A 180 -9.96 -9.98 8.39
CA GLY A 180 -9.52 -10.75 9.55
C GLY A 180 -9.13 -12.19 9.22
N LEU A 181 -8.88 -12.99 10.26
CA LEU A 181 -8.41 -14.37 10.09
C LEU A 181 -9.46 -15.30 9.46
N ARG A 182 -10.72 -14.86 9.37
CA ARG A 182 -11.81 -15.58 8.67
C ARG A 182 -11.60 -15.74 7.17
N VAL A 183 -10.73 -14.93 6.55
CA VAL A 183 -10.51 -14.95 5.10
C VAL A 183 -9.74 -16.18 4.62
N ILE A 184 -9.24 -17.01 5.54
CA ILE A 184 -8.49 -18.22 5.23
C ILE A 184 -9.46 -19.36 4.88
N ASN A 185 -9.28 -19.97 3.71
CA ASN A 185 -10.09 -21.10 3.30
C ASN A 185 -9.27 -22.41 3.35
N PRO A 186 -9.51 -23.30 4.31
CA PRO A 186 -8.65 -24.46 4.52
C PRO A 186 -8.70 -25.52 3.42
N ASP A 187 -9.70 -25.48 2.54
CA ASP A 187 -9.85 -26.40 1.40
C ASP A 187 -8.95 -26.02 0.21
N TYR A 188 -8.32 -24.84 0.26
CA TYR A 188 -7.45 -24.29 -0.78
C TYR A 188 -6.01 -24.18 -0.26
N ILE A 189 -5.08 -24.01 -1.19
CA ILE A 189 -3.70 -23.63 -0.89
C ILE A 189 -3.68 -22.12 -0.64
N ASN A 190 -3.42 -21.71 0.60
CA ASN A 190 -3.47 -20.30 0.98
C ASN A 190 -2.09 -19.67 0.88
N ILE A 191 -1.97 -18.66 0.03
CA ILE A 191 -0.75 -17.86 -0.14
C ILE A 191 -0.99 -16.51 0.52
N MET A 192 -0.24 -16.24 1.59
CA MET A 192 -0.18 -14.90 2.17
C MET A 192 0.69 -14.01 1.28
N ILE A 193 0.13 -12.90 0.84
CA ILE A 193 0.85 -11.86 0.12
C ILE A 193 0.95 -10.61 0.98
N THR A 194 2.16 -10.08 1.07
CA THR A 194 2.51 -9.00 1.99
C THR A 194 3.53 -8.06 1.35
N GLY A 195 3.45 -6.78 1.71
CA GLY A 195 4.18 -5.74 1.02
C GLY A 195 3.32 -4.52 0.66
N HIS A 196 3.70 -3.84 -0.43
CA HIS A 196 3.21 -2.58 -0.97
C HIS A 196 3.13 -2.50 -2.51
N GLN A 197 3.72 -3.42 -3.29
CA GLN A 197 3.73 -3.34 -4.78
C GLN A 197 2.81 -4.37 -5.44
N HIS A 198 1.51 -4.07 -5.50
CA HIS A 198 0.51 -4.95 -6.14
C HIS A 198 0.83 -5.25 -7.61
N SER A 199 1.41 -4.30 -8.35
CA SER A 199 1.78 -4.48 -9.76
C SER A 199 2.74 -5.65 -10.05
N MET A 200 3.51 -6.11 -9.06
CA MET A 200 4.41 -7.27 -9.21
C MET A 200 3.69 -8.62 -9.12
N PHE A 201 2.47 -8.65 -8.59
CA PHE A 201 1.70 -9.88 -8.41
C PHE A 201 0.74 -10.18 -9.56
N VAL A 202 0.63 -9.31 -10.57
CA VAL A 202 -0.43 -9.40 -11.61
C VAL A 202 -0.41 -10.75 -12.32
N ASP A 203 0.76 -11.13 -12.82
CA ASP A 203 0.92 -12.38 -13.58
C ASP A 203 0.64 -13.62 -12.70
N LEU A 204 1.12 -13.59 -11.45
CA LEU A 204 0.85 -14.66 -10.49
C LEU A 204 -0.65 -14.78 -10.20
N GLN A 205 -1.35 -13.67 -9.95
CA GLN A 205 -2.80 -13.65 -9.72
C GLN A 205 -3.58 -14.28 -10.87
N GLU A 206 -3.25 -13.90 -12.10
CA GLU A 206 -3.92 -14.38 -13.32
C GLU A 206 -3.65 -15.88 -13.55
N ARG A 207 -2.45 -16.35 -13.22
CA ARG A 207 -2.09 -17.77 -13.37
C ARG A 207 -2.68 -18.67 -12.30
N LEU A 208 -2.85 -18.19 -11.06
CA LEU A 208 -3.37 -18.99 -9.96
C LEU A 208 -4.81 -19.48 -10.20
N VAL A 209 -5.56 -18.84 -11.10
CA VAL A 209 -6.92 -19.26 -11.52
C VAL A 209 -6.94 -20.01 -12.85
N SER A 210 -5.78 -20.22 -13.48
CA SER A 210 -5.71 -20.96 -14.74
C SER A 210 -6.09 -22.44 -14.54
N PRO A 211 -6.64 -23.11 -15.56
CA PRO A 211 -6.93 -24.55 -15.49
C PRO A 211 -5.70 -25.40 -15.12
N GLU A 212 -4.51 -24.99 -15.56
CA GLU A 212 -3.25 -25.65 -15.22
C GLU A 212 -2.93 -25.54 -13.72
N ALA A 213 -3.03 -24.34 -13.15
CA ALA A 213 -2.82 -24.14 -11.71
C ALA A 213 -3.85 -24.91 -10.88
N ILE A 214 -5.13 -24.90 -11.30
CA ILE A 214 -6.18 -25.67 -10.62
C ILE A 214 -5.85 -27.17 -10.64
N ALA A 215 -5.46 -27.71 -11.79
CA ALA A 215 -5.05 -29.12 -11.90
C ALA A 215 -3.84 -29.46 -11.01
N ILE A 216 -2.87 -28.54 -10.88
CA ILE A 216 -1.74 -28.70 -9.96
C ILE A 216 -2.24 -28.78 -8.50
N ALA A 217 -3.12 -27.87 -8.09
CA ALA A 217 -3.68 -27.86 -6.74
C ALA A 217 -4.50 -29.15 -6.44
N GLU A 218 -5.33 -29.59 -7.38
CA GLU A 218 -6.11 -30.82 -7.28
C GLU A 218 -5.21 -32.05 -7.15
N SER A 219 -4.09 -32.10 -7.87
CA SER A 219 -3.11 -33.20 -7.79
C SER A 219 -2.46 -33.35 -6.41
N VAL A 220 -2.51 -32.31 -5.59
CA VAL A 220 -2.01 -32.30 -4.21
C VAL A 220 -3.14 -32.30 -3.16
N GLY A 221 -4.39 -32.45 -3.59
CA GLY A 221 -5.56 -32.61 -2.72
C GLY A 221 -6.26 -31.31 -2.29
N ALA A 222 -5.94 -30.17 -2.91
CA ALA A 222 -6.60 -28.89 -2.67
C ALA A 222 -7.58 -28.55 -3.81
N LYS A 223 -8.55 -27.66 -3.54
CA LYS A 223 -9.52 -27.20 -4.56
C LYS A 223 -8.96 -26.15 -5.54
N GLY A 224 -7.78 -25.62 -5.26
CA GLY A 224 -7.19 -24.48 -5.97
C GLY A 224 -6.29 -23.68 -5.05
N PHE A 225 -5.98 -22.45 -5.48
CA PHE A 225 -5.22 -21.49 -4.69
C PHE A 225 -6.11 -20.35 -4.20
N LYS A 226 -5.71 -19.71 -3.10
CA LYS A 226 -6.30 -18.48 -2.59
C LYS A 226 -5.21 -17.52 -2.10
N LEU A 227 -5.41 -16.24 -2.39
CA LEU A 227 -4.59 -15.16 -1.89
C LEU A 227 -5.21 -14.59 -0.63
N VAL A 228 -4.40 -14.54 0.42
CA VAL A 228 -4.74 -13.88 1.68
C VAL A 228 -3.92 -12.61 1.78
N GLY A 229 -4.59 -11.46 1.70
CA GLY A 229 -3.93 -10.17 1.73
C GLY A 229 -3.47 -9.79 3.13
N CYS A 230 -2.27 -9.26 3.25
CA CYS A 230 -1.78 -8.59 4.45
C CYS A 230 -1.14 -7.23 4.09
N THR A 231 -1.06 -6.34 5.08
CA THR A 231 -0.45 -5.01 4.94
C THR A 231 -1.03 -4.18 3.79
N CYS A 232 -0.25 -3.27 3.19
CA CYS A 232 -0.73 -2.37 2.16
C CYS A 232 -1.09 -3.07 0.85
N VAL A 233 -0.34 -4.10 0.42
CA VAL A 233 -0.68 -4.85 -0.80
C VAL A 233 -2.00 -5.61 -0.65
N GLY A 234 -2.27 -6.18 0.52
CA GLY A 234 -3.56 -6.80 0.84
C GLY A 234 -4.70 -5.80 0.80
N GLN A 235 -4.48 -4.59 1.33
CA GLN A 235 -5.44 -3.49 1.23
C GLN A 235 -5.66 -3.05 -0.22
N ASP A 236 -4.60 -2.91 -1.02
CA ASP A 236 -4.66 -2.48 -2.43
C ASP A 236 -5.47 -3.46 -3.30
N LEU A 237 -5.30 -4.76 -3.02
CA LEU A 237 -6.11 -5.84 -3.55
C LEU A 237 -7.56 -5.78 -3.10
N GLN A 238 -7.80 -5.52 -1.82
CA GLN A 238 -9.15 -5.44 -1.26
C GLN A 238 -9.94 -4.31 -1.94
N LEU A 239 -9.33 -3.13 -2.10
CA LEU A 239 -9.86 -1.98 -2.84
C LEU A 239 -10.23 -2.34 -4.29
N ARG A 240 -9.46 -3.23 -4.92
CA ARG A 240 -9.62 -3.69 -6.31
C ARG A 240 -10.26 -5.07 -6.44
N GLY A 241 -10.83 -5.60 -5.37
CA GLY A 241 -11.31 -6.98 -5.34
C GLY A 241 -12.42 -7.28 -6.35
N ALA A 242 -13.11 -6.26 -6.88
CA ALA A 242 -14.03 -6.38 -8.01
C ALA A 242 -13.36 -6.99 -9.27
N HIS A 243 -12.04 -6.82 -9.42
CA HIS A 243 -11.26 -7.34 -10.54
C HIS A 243 -10.61 -8.71 -10.25
N TYR A 244 -10.73 -9.23 -9.02
CA TYR A 244 -9.98 -10.41 -8.55
C TYR A 244 -10.84 -11.35 -7.68
N THR A 245 -12.13 -11.48 -7.98
CA THR A 245 -13.13 -12.18 -7.15
C THR A 245 -12.88 -13.67 -6.96
N GLU A 246 -12.19 -14.32 -7.91
CA GLU A 246 -11.95 -15.77 -7.86
C GLU A 246 -10.79 -16.15 -6.93
N ILE A 247 -9.74 -15.32 -6.87
CA ILE A 247 -8.49 -15.66 -6.21
C ILE A 247 -8.30 -14.99 -4.84
N PHE A 248 -8.91 -13.83 -4.61
CA PHE A 248 -8.67 -13.03 -3.40
C PHE A 248 -9.85 -13.12 -2.41
N ASP A 249 -9.62 -13.78 -1.27
CA ASP A 249 -10.66 -14.04 -0.26
C ASP A 249 -10.74 -12.97 0.84
N GLY A 250 -9.82 -12.00 0.87
CA GLY A 250 -9.93 -10.83 1.75
C GLY A 250 -8.61 -10.34 2.37
N HIS A 251 -8.71 -9.26 3.13
CA HIS A 251 -7.58 -8.64 3.82
C HIS A 251 -7.57 -9.10 5.28
N ALA A 252 -6.53 -9.84 5.68
CA ALA A 252 -6.45 -10.37 7.04
C ALA A 252 -6.10 -9.28 8.08
N GLY A 253 -5.25 -8.32 7.72
CA GLY A 253 -4.92 -7.20 8.59
C GLY A 253 -3.55 -6.57 8.31
N ASN A 254 -3.05 -5.86 9.31
CA ASN A 254 -1.81 -5.09 9.21
C ASN A 254 -0.56 -5.93 9.56
N ASN A 255 0.59 -5.27 9.61
CA ASN A 255 1.90 -5.89 9.77
C ASN A 255 2.06 -6.75 11.04
N TYR A 256 1.36 -6.42 12.13
CA TYR A 256 1.40 -7.23 13.36
C TYR A 256 0.37 -8.37 13.35
N THR A 257 -0.55 -8.39 12.39
CA THR A 257 -1.45 -9.53 12.16
C THR A 257 -0.73 -10.70 11.48
N SER A 258 0.40 -10.42 10.81
CA SER A 258 1.19 -11.40 10.05
C SER A 258 1.65 -12.60 10.89
N GLU A 259 2.03 -12.41 12.15
CA GLU A 259 2.45 -13.54 13.00
C GLU A 259 1.24 -14.41 13.40
N ALA A 260 0.13 -13.76 13.77
CA ALA A 260 -1.11 -14.44 14.16
C ALA A 260 -1.72 -15.24 12.99
N ILE A 261 -1.73 -14.68 11.78
CA ILE A 261 -2.27 -15.38 10.61
C ILE A 261 -1.46 -16.62 10.23
N LEU A 262 -0.13 -16.54 10.29
CA LEU A 262 0.74 -17.70 10.04
C LEU A 262 0.54 -18.77 11.12
N SER A 263 0.37 -18.35 12.37
CA SER A 263 0.15 -19.23 13.53
C SER A 263 -1.16 -20.02 13.49
N THR A 264 -2.09 -19.67 12.58
CA THR A 264 -3.26 -20.52 12.29
C THR A 264 -2.85 -21.87 11.70
N GLY A 265 -1.61 -22.03 11.24
CA GLY A 265 -1.13 -23.18 10.49
C GLY A 265 -1.65 -23.25 9.06
N ALA A 266 -2.59 -22.35 8.70
CA ALA A 266 -3.38 -22.48 7.50
C ALA A 266 -2.90 -21.71 6.27
N ILE A 267 -1.88 -20.88 6.44
CA ILE A 267 -1.11 -20.29 5.34
C ILE A 267 -0.02 -21.28 4.91
N ASP A 268 0.08 -21.54 3.62
CA ASP A 268 0.99 -22.53 3.02
C ASP A 268 2.27 -21.92 2.46
N ALA A 269 2.16 -20.67 2.01
CA ALA A 269 3.30 -19.89 1.59
C ALA A 269 3.14 -18.41 1.88
N VAL A 270 4.27 -17.72 2.05
CA VAL A 270 4.37 -16.27 2.05
C VAL A 270 5.12 -15.85 0.79
N VAL A 271 4.47 -15.04 -0.04
CA VAL A 271 5.14 -14.36 -1.16
C VAL A 271 5.21 -12.87 -0.82
N SER A 272 6.41 -12.39 -0.53
CA SER A 272 6.66 -11.02 -0.08
C SER A 272 7.46 -10.26 -1.12
N GLU A 273 7.11 -8.99 -1.35
CA GLU A 273 7.89 -8.15 -2.25
C GLU A 273 8.57 -6.99 -1.52
N PHE A 274 7.92 -6.26 -0.61
CA PHE A 274 8.52 -5.05 -0.03
C PHE A 274 8.29 -4.90 1.49
N ASN A 275 8.29 -3.64 1.96
CA ASN A 275 8.13 -3.20 3.35
C ASN A 275 7.01 -3.93 4.11
N CYS A 276 7.14 -3.92 5.44
CA CYS A 276 6.19 -4.51 6.40
C CYS A 276 6.08 -6.04 6.41
N THR A 277 6.93 -6.73 5.65
CA THR A 277 7.26 -8.14 5.91
C THR A 277 8.30 -8.18 7.03
N LEU A 278 7.88 -8.41 8.28
CA LEU A 278 8.78 -8.30 9.43
C LEU A 278 9.60 -9.58 9.63
N PRO A 279 10.87 -9.52 10.09
CA PRO A 279 11.66 -10.72 10.40
C PRO A 279 11.03 -11.64 11.46
N GLY A 280 10.08 -11.15 12.26
CA GLY A 280 9.35 -11.97 13.24
C GLY A 280 8.59 -13.16 12.62
N ILE A 281 8.28 -13.12 11.32
CA ILE A 281 7.64 -14.26 10.64
C ILE A 281 8.61 -15.41 10.35
N GLU A 282 9.91 -15.15 10.30
CA GLU A 282 10.94 -16.13 9.93
C GLU A 282 10.88 -17.41 10.80
N PRO A 283 10.95 -17.33 12.16
CA PRO A 283 10.87 -18.52 13.00
C PRO A 283 9.53 -19.26 12.89
N ILE A 284 8.42 -18.53 12.71
CA ILE A 284 7.09 -19.13 12.56
C ILE A 284 7.03 -19.94 11.26
N CYS A 285 7.59 -19.41 10.17
CA CYS A 285 7.63 -20.11 8.91
C CYS A 285 8.51 -21.37 8.98
N ASP A 286 9.64 -21.32 9.68
CA ASP A 286 10.49 -22.51 9.88
C ASP A 286 9.77 -23.59 10.69
N GLU A 287 9.16 -23.21 11.82
CA GLU A 287 8.44 -24.13 12.71
C GLU A 287 7.24 -24.79 12.02
N LEU A 288 6.44 -23.98 11.31
CA LEU A 288 5.23 -24.44 10.61
C LEU A 288 5.49 -24.87 9.16
N LYS A 289 6.77 -24.96 8.77
CA LYS A 289 7.24 -25.37 7.43
C LYS A 289 6.54 -24.59 6.30
N ILE A 290 6.29 -23.31 6.50
CA ILE A 290 5.65 -22.41 5.53
C ILE A 290 6.71 -21.97 4.52
N LYS A 291 6.44 -22.16 3.22
CA LYS A 291 7.38 -21.73 2.17
C LYS A 291 7.42 -20.21 2.12
N GLN A 292 8.60 -19.61 2.19
CA GLN A 292 8.77 -18.17 2.02
C GLN A 292 9.53 -17.85 0.73
N ILE A 293 8.99 -16.92 -0.06
CA ILE A 293 9.58 -16.44 -1.31
C ILE A 293 9.59 -14.91 -1.29
N CYS A 294 10.78 -14.32 -1.34
CA CYS A 294 10.96 -12.89 -1.55
C CYS A 294 11.10 -12.60 -3.05
N ILE A 295 10.36 -11.63 -3.58
CA ILE A 295 10.43 -11.24 -5.00
C ILE A 295 11.03 -9.85 -5.24
N ASP A 296 11.42 -9.13 -4.20
CA ASP A 296 12.32 -7.97 -4.29
C ASP A 296 13.53 -8.18 -3.37
N SER A 297 14.70 -7.77 -3.88
CA SER A 297 15.97 -7.84 -3.17
C SER A 297 16.01 -6.95 -1.92
N VAL A 298 15.30 -5.82 -1.93
CA VAL A 298 15.30 -4.86 -0.81
C VAL A 298 14.57 -5.37 0.43
N ALA A 299 13.80 -6.46 0.30
CA ALA A 299 13.01 -7.07 1.37
C ALA A 299 13.43 -8.50 1.73
N LYS A 300 14.59 -8.98 1.26
CA LYS A 300 15.08 -10.34 1.50
C LYS A 300 15.07 -10.73 2.99
N LYS A 301 14.49 -11.89 3.28
CA LYS A 301 14.53 -12.57 4.58
C LYS A 301 15.68 -13.54 4.67
N ALA A 302 16.23 -13.76 5.87
CA ALA A 302 17.41 -14.60 6.05
C ALA A 302 17.13 -16.05 5.63
N ASN A 303 15.95 -16.58 5.99
CA ASN A 303 15.55 -17.96 5.73
C ASN A 303 14.66 -18.16 4.49
N ALA A 304 14.28 -17.10 3.77
CA ALA A 304 13.46 -17.21 2.56
C ALA A 304 14.31 -17.32 1.29
N GLU A 305 13.76 -17.89 0.22
CA GLU A 305 14.37 -17.82 -1.10
C GLU A 305 14.20 -16.42 -1.71
N LEU A 306 15.19 -15.95 -2.49
CA LEU A 306 15.04 -14.74 -3.31
C LEU A 306 14.80 -15.14 -4.77
N LYS A 307 13.63 -14.79 -5.31
CA LYS A 307 13.28 -14.90 -6.72
C LYS A 307 12.93 -13.51 -7.26
N PRO A 308 13.93 -12.67 -7.58
CA PRO A 308 13.68 -11.29 -7.96
C PRO A 308 12.70 -11.23 -9.14
N PHE A 309 11.63 -10.46 -9.01
CA PHE A 309 10.68 -10.27 -10.10
C PHE A 309 11.39 -9.64 -11.30
N VAL A 310 11.34 -10.32 -12.42
CA VAL A 310 11.86 -9.83 -13.70
C VAL A 310 10.71 -9.85 -14.68
N PHE A 311 10.27 -8.68 -15.13
CA PHE A 311 9.08 -8.55 -15.97
C PHE A 311 9.10 -9.49 -17.19
N ALA A 312 10.24 -9.62 -17.87
CA ALA A 312 10.39 -10.49 -19.04
C ALA A 312 10.34 -12.01 -18.73
N GLN A 313 10.53 -12.41 -17.46
CA GLN A 313 10.56 -13.80 -17.02
C GLN A 313 9.35 -14.16 -16.12
N ARG A 314 8.49 -13.17 -15.81
CA ARG A 314 7.38 -13.27 -14.87
C ARG A 314 6.51 -14.52 -15.06
N GLU A 315 6.29 -14.93 -16.30
CA GLU A 315 5.44 -16.07 -16.65
C GLU A 315 6.00 -17.39 -16.09
N GLN A 316 7.29 -17.62 -16.36
CA GLN A 316 8.02 -18.75 -15.80
C GLN A 316 8.12 -18.63 -14.28
N GLN A 317 8.43 -17.44 -13.76
CA GLN A 317 8.54 -17.21 -12.32
C GLN A 317 7.25 -17.53 -11.58
N SER A 318 6.09 -17.14 -12.12
CA SER A 318 4.78 -17.47 -11.57
C SER A 318 4.53 -18.98 -11.55
N ILE A 319 4.84 -19.69 -12.64
CA ILE A 319 4.71 -21.17 -12.72
C ILE A 319 5.61 -21.84 -11.67
N ASP A 320 6.86 -21.38 -11.53
CA ASP A 320 7.80 -21.92 -10.54
C ASP A 320 7.29 -21.70 -9.11
N ILE A 321 6.76 -20.51 -8.82
CA ILE A 321 6.15 -20.21 -7.52
C ILE A 321 4.95 -21.13 -7.27
N ILE A 322 4.04 -21.29 -8.23
CA ILE A 322 2.85 -22.17 -8.12
C ILE A 322 3.26 -23.60 -7.78
N ASN A 323 4.22 -24.16 -8.51
CA ASN A 323 4.70 -25.52 -8.29
C ASN A 323 5.35 -25.70 -6.92
N GLU A 324 6.20 -24.76 -6.49
CA GLU A 324 6.85 -24.84 -5.18
C GLU A 324 5.88 -24.70 -4.02
N VAL A 325 4.89 -23.81 -4.15
CA VAL A 325 3.85 -23.64 -3.14
C VAL A 325 2.99 -24.90 -3.04
N ALA A 326 2.61 -25.51 -4.17
CA ALA A 326 1.86 -26.77 -4.17
C ALA A 326 2.66 -27.94 -3.57
N ALA A 327 3.96 -28.02 -3.87
CA ALA A 327 4.84 -29.00 -3.26
C ALA A 327 4.98 -28.80 -1.75
N ALA A 328 5.12 -27.54 -1.30
CA ALA A 328 5.18 -27.19 0.11
C ALA A 328 3.88 -27.55 0.83
N TYR A 329 2.72 -27.21 0.26
CA TYR A 329 1.40 -27.62 0.76
C TYR A 329 1.35 -29.13 1.00
N LYS A 330 1.67 -29.93 -0.02
CA LYS A 330 1.64 -31.40 0.06
C LYS A 330 2.54 -31.95 1.17
N ALA A 331 3.73 -31.37 1.34
CA ALA A 331 4.71 -31.82 2.31
C ALA A 331 4.36 -31.43 3.76
N ARG A 332 3.69 -30.29 3.96
CA ARG A 332 3.45 -29.71 5.29
C ARG A 332 2.06 -30.02 5.84
N ARG A 333 1.01 -29.95 5.02
CA ARG A 333 -0.39 -29.74 5.45
C ARG A 333 -0.91 -30.82 6.39
N SER A 334 -0.55 -32.07 6.15
CA SER A 334 -0.95 -33.22 6.98
C SER A 334 -0.22 -33.30 8.33
N THR A 335 0.82 -32.50 8.53
CA THR A 335 1.69 -32.53 9.72
C THR A 335 1.58 -31.29 10.61
N VAL A 336 0.85 -30.27 10.17
CA VAL A 336 0.69 -28.99 10.87
C VAL A 336 -0.76 -28.84 11.35
N PRO A 337 -1.01 -28.62 12.65
CA PRO A 337 -2.37 -28.40 13.15
C PRO A 337 -2.98 -27.11 12.63
N LEU A 338 -4.29 -27.10 12.38
CA LEU A 338 -5.04 -25.93 11.94
C LEU A 338 -5.77 -25.28 13.12
N ASN A 339 -5.39 -24.05 13.44
CA ASN A 339 -5.96 -23.22 14.49
C ASN A 339 -6.77 -22.08 13.86
N LEU A 340 -7.83 -22.44 13.14
CA LEU A 340 -8.65 -21.47 12.41
C LEU A 340 -9.51 -20.63 13.37
N LEU A 341 -9.70 -19.36 13.00
CA LEU A 341 -10.53 -18.40 13.74
C LEU A 341 -11.60 -17.82 12.80
N PRO A 342 -12.63 -18.60 12.41
CA PRO A 342 -13.61 -18.20 11.40
C PRO A 342 -14.48 -17.01 11.83
N GLU A 343 -14.60 -16.76 13.14
CA GLU A 343 -15.36 -15.63 13.67
C GLU A 343 -14.53 -14.34 13.79
N HIS A 344 -13.21 -14.40 13.63
CA HIS A 344 -12.37 -13.21 13.77
C HIS A 344 -12.56 -12.23 12.60
N GLY A 345 -12.65 -10.93 12.90
CA GLY A 345 -12.83 -9.86 11.92
C GLY A 345 -14.30 -9.67 11.55
N ASN A 346 -14.56 -9.24 10.31
CA ASN A 346 -15.91 -8.89 9.82
C ASN A 346 -16.09 -9.36 8.38
N ASP A 347 -17.31 -9.72 7.99
CA ASP A 347 -17.66 -10.14 6.62
C ASP A 347 -18.09 -8.98 5.72
N ASN A 348 -18.52 -7.87 6.33
CA ASN A 348 -19.18 -6.75 5.64
C ASN A 348 -18.45 -5.41 5.88
N SER A 349 -17.12 -5.40 5.75
CA SER A 349 -16.34 -4.15 5.81
C SER A 349 -16.41 -3.41 4.47
N LEU A 350 -16.79 -2.14 4.50
CA LEU A 350 -16.83 -1.29 3.32
C LEU A 350 -15.40 -0.93 2.88
N THR A 351 -15.07 -1.21 1.64
CA THR A 351 -13.78 -0.89 1.02
C THR A 351 -13.99 -0.15 -0.30
N GLY A 352 -12.90 0.11 -1.03
CA GLY A 352 -12.93 0.66 -2.38
C GLY A 352 -13.24 2.16 -2.47
N VAL A 353 -13.14 2.89 -1.36
CA VAL A 353 -13.34 4.35 -1.31
C VAL A 353 -12.10 5.05 -1.88
N SER A 354 -12.21 5.58 -3.09
CA SER A 354 -11.20 6.39 -3.79
C SER A 354 -11.78 7.76 -4.14
N GLU A 355 -10.96 8.70 -4.62
CA GLU A 355 -11.46 10.00 -5.12
C GLU A 355 -12.53 9.82 -6.21
N VAL A 356 -12.35 8.79 -7.06
CA VAL A 356 -13.24 8.49 -8.19
C VAL A 356 -14.51 7.81 -7.71
N SER A 357 -14.37 6.73 -6.94
CA SER A 357 -15.52 5.92 -6.53
C SER A 357 -16.41 6.66 -5.54
N LEU A 358 -15.82 7.46 -4.63
CA LEU A 358 -16.59 8.30 -3.71
C LEU A 358 -17.34 9.39 -4.47
N LYS A 359 -16.71 10.06 -5.44
CA LYS A 359 -17.39 11.07 -6.25
C LYS A 359 -18.53 10.45 -7.06
N LYS A 360 -18.33 9.26 -7.62
CA LYS A 360 -19.38 8.50 -8.34
C LYS A 360 -20.54 8.16 -7.40
N PHE A 361 -20.25 7.67 -6.20
CA PHE A 361 -21.24 7.37 -5.16
C PHE A 361 -22.06 8.61 -4.77
N LEU A 362 -21.43 9.78 -4.71
CA LEU A 362 -22.09 11.07 -4.45
C LEU A 362 -22.79 11.68 -5.68
N GLY A 363 -23.05 10.90 -6.74
CA GLY A 363 -23.77 11.36 -7.94
C GLY A 363 -22.92 12.17 -8.91
N GLY A 364 -21.60 11.95 -8.93
CA GLY A 364 -20.67 12.62 -9.85
C GLY A 364 -20.22 14.01 -9.39
N SER A 365 -20.56 14.43 -8.17
CA SER A 365 -20.26 15.76 -7.64
C SER A 365 -19.81 15.71 -6.19
N TRP A 366 -18.92 16.63 -5.80
CA TRP A 366 -18.54 16.84 -4.40
C TRP A 366 -19.57 17.65 -3.61
N LYS A 367 -20.54 18.27 -4.29
CA LYS A 367 -21.55 19.14 -3.66
C LYS A 367 -22.28 18.49 -2.48
N PRO A 368 -22.75 17.23 -2.53
CA PRO A 368 -23.42 16.62 -1.40
C PRO A 368 -22.54 16.56 -0.14
N LEU A 369 -21.27 16.15 -0.28
CA LEU A 369 -20.34 16.12 0.84
C LEU A 369 -20.02 17.52 1.36
N ILE A 370 -19.83 18.50 0.46
CA ILE A 370 -19.59 19.90 0.84
C ILE A 370 -20.80 20.48 1.60
N ASP A 371 -22.02 20.22 1.16
CA ASP A 371 -23.25 20.70 1.81
C ASP A 371 -23.43 20.07 3.21
N LEU A 372 -23.09 18.78 3.37
CA LEU A 372 -23.08 18.11 4.67
C LEU A 372 -22.06 18.72 5.65
N ILE A 373 -20.89 19.12 5.14
CA ILE A 373 -19.87 19.81 5.93
C ILE A 373 -20.34 21.23 6.28
N ALA A 374 -20.83 21.99 5.31
CA ALA A 374 -21.27 23.37 5.49
C ALA A 374 -22.47 23.48 6.45
N SER A 375 -23.39 22.51 6.44
CA SER A 375 -24.50 22.43 7.40
C SER A 375 -24.10 21.95 8.79
N GLY A 376 -22.84 21.51 8.97
CA GLY A 376 -22.34 20.97 10.23
C GLY A 376 -22.94 19.62 10.61
N GLN A 377 -23.50 18.89 9.63
CA GLN A 377 -23.87 17.47 9.78
C GLN A 377 -22.63 16.58 9.83
N ILE A 378 -21.61 16.94 9.04
CA ILE A 378 -20.24 16.46 9.20
C ILE A 378 -19.41 17.64 9.70
N LYS A 379 -18.83 17.57 10.90
CA LYS A 379 -18.06 18.69 11.47
C LYS A 379 -16.69 18.88 10.83
N GLY A 380 -16.17 17.83 10.20
CA GLY A 380 -14.89 17.83 9.54
C GLY A 380 -14.51 16.44 9.06
N ILE A 381 -13.36 16.36 8.40
CA ILE A 381 -12.76 15.11 7.93
C ILE A 381 -11.38 14.97 8.55
N VAL A 382 -11.07 13.80 9.09
CA VAL A 382 -9.74 13.46 9.61
C VAL A 382 -9.20 12.21 8.93
N GLY A 383 -7.99 12.30 8.40
CA GLY A 383 -7.24 11.14 7.95
C GLY A 383 -6.55 10.45 9.13
N VAL A 384 -6.96 9.23 9.46
CA VAL A 384 -6.27 8.38 10.44
C VAL A 384 -5.41 7.39 9.67
N VAL A 385 -4.10 7.63 9.67
CA VAL A 385 -3.12 6.86 8.90
C VAL A 385 -1.92 6.53 9.77
N GLY A 386 -1.18 5.51 9.35
CA GLY A 386 0.05 5.08 10.02
C GLY A 386 0.09 3.58 10.27
N CYS A 387 1.11 3.17 11.01
CA CYS A 387 1.35 1.79 11.43
C CYS A 387 0.77 1.53 12.82
N SER A 388 0.67 0.26 13.20
CA SER A 388 0.39 -0.09 14.60
C SER A 388 1.65 0.04 15.47
N SER A 389 1.47 0.03 16.78
CA SER A 389 2.56 0.00 17.76
C SER A 389 2.18 -0.92 18.91
N LEU A 390 3.01 -1.92 19.18
CA LEU A 390 2.83 -2.77 20.37
C LEU A 390 3.30 -2.08 21.65
N VAL A 391 4.30 -1.19 21.54
CA VAL A 391 4.88 -0.46 22.69
C VAL A 391 3.92 0.61 23.20
N SER A 392 3.16 1.24 22.31
CA SER A 392 2.31 2.39 22.62
C SER A 392 0.87 1.98 22.92
N GLY A 393 0.67 1.13 23.92
CA GLY A 393 -0.67 0.76 24.41
C GLY A 393 -1.32 -0.45 23.72
N GLY A 394 -0.57 -1.22 22.93
CA GLY A 394 -1.01 -2.48 22.33
C GLY A 394 -1.52 -2.34 20.89
N HIS A 395 -1.64 -3.50 20.22
CA HIS A 395 -2.02 -3.62 18.81
C HIS A 395 -3.36 -2.90 18.51
N ASP A 396 -3.29 -1.84 17.71
CA ASP A 396 -4.40 -1.02 17.22
C ASP A 396 -5.30 -0.33 18.27
N VAL A 397 -4.99 -0.48 19.56
CA VAL A 397 -5.80 0.06 20.67
C VAL A 397 -6.01 1.56 20.55
N LEU A 398 -4.94 2.33 20.35
CA LEU A 398 -5.03 3.79 20.24
C LEU A 398 -5.68 4.25 18.93
N THR A 399 -5.41 3.56 17.83
CA THR A 399 -6.00 3.87 16.51
C THR A 399 -7.52 3.69 16.57
N VAL A 400 -8.00 2.58 17.12
CA VAL A 400 -9.43 2.28 17.28
C VAL A 400 -10.08 3.26 18.25
N ALA A 401 -9.43 3.57 19.38
CA ALA A 401 -9.94 4.53 20.34
C ALA A 401 -10.07 5.94 19.76
N LEU A 402 -9.04 6.41 19.04
CA LEU A 402 -9.06 7.70 18.34
C LEU A 402 -10.21 7.76 17.33
N THR A 403 -10.36 6.73 16.49
CA THR A 403 -11.42 6.67 15.49
C THR A 403 -12.81 6.74 16.14
N LYS A 404 -13.04 5.97 17.21
CA LYS A 404 -14.30 6.02 17.98
C LYS A 404 -14.59 7.42 18.54
N GLU A 405 -13.60 8.09 19.10
CA GLU A 405 -13.76 9.45 19.63
C GLU A 405 -14.05 10.49 18.54
N LEU A 406 -13.44 10.35 17.35
CA LEU A 406 -13.71 11.23 16.22
C LEU A 406 -15.14 11.05 15.69
N ILE A 407 -15.55 9.82 15.38
CA ILE A 407 -16.88 9.57 14.80
C ILE A 407 -18.00 9.94 15.78
N LYS A 408 -17.81 9.70 17.10
CA LYS A 408 -18.74 10.12 18.16
C LYS A 408 -18.97 11.63 18.18
N ARG A 409 -18.03 12.41 17.67
CA ARG A 409 -18.08 13.89 17.60
C ARG A 409 -18.57 14.39 16.23
N ASP A 410 -19.19 13.53 15.41
CA ASP A 410 -19.66 13.84 14.06
C ASP A 410 -18.52 14.21 13.08
N ILE A 411 -17.31 13.66 13.28
CA ILE A 411 -16.16 13.85 12.39
C ILE A 411 -16.03 12.60 11.51
N LEU A 412 -16.07 12.80 10.19
CA LEU A 412 -15.85 11.72 9.24
C LEU A 412 -14.38 11.30 9.25
N VAL A 413 -14.12 10.00 9.34
CA VAL A 413 -12.76 9.45 9.32
C VAL A 413 -12.49 8.80 7.98
N LEU A 414 -11.36 9.17 7.35
CA LEU A 414 -10.77 8.45 6.23
C LEU A 414 -9.53 7.71 6.74
N THR A 415 -9.33 6.47 6.32
CA THR A 415 -8.19 5.66 6.77
C THR A 415 -7.48 4.99 5.61
N ALA A 416 -6.17 4.79 5.74
CA ALA A 416 -5.34 4.07 4.80
C ALA A 416 -4.19 3.32 5.51
N GLY A 417 -3.62 2.33 4.82
CA GLY A 417 -2.51 1.54 5.30
C GLY A 417 -2.89 0.64 6.48
N CYS A 418 -1.91 0.38 7.35
CA CYS A 418 -2.06 -0.50 8.50
C CYS A 418 -3.15 -0.06 9.49
N SER A 419 -3.48 1.24 9.54
CA SER A 419 -4.59 1.75 10.35
C SER A 419 -5.94 1.18 9.88
N SER A 420 -6.15 1.06 8.56
CA SER A 420 -7.37 0.45 8.02
C SER A 420 -7.50 -1.00 8.45
N GLY A 421 -6.40 -1.77 8.39
CA GLY A 421 -6.40 -3.17 8.83
C GLY A 421 -6.85 -3.38 10.27
N GLY A 422 -6.50 -2.46 11.18
CA GLY A 422 -6.99 -2.51 12.57
C GLY A 422 -8.44 -2.06 12.73
N ILE A 423 -8.79 -0.95 12.08
CA ILE A 423 -10.13 -0.34 12.15
C ILE A 423 -11.18 -1.29 11.55
N GLU A 424 -10.91 -1.93 10.41
CA GLU A 424 -11.80 -2.88 9.75
C GLU A 424 -11.98 -4.17 10.57
N ASN A 425 -10.89 -4.70 11.18
CA ASN A 425 -10.98 -5.89 12.03
C ASN A 425 -11.82 -5.63 13.29
N CYS A 426 -11.81 -4.40 13.79
CA CYS A 426 -12.64 -3.95 14.91
C CYS A 426 -14.06 -3.51 14.51
N GLY A 427 -14.48 -3.73 13.26
CA GLY A 427 -15.86 -3.52 12.79
C GLY A 427 -16.24 -2.06 12.53
N LEU A 428 -15.28 -1.13 12.59
CA LEU A 428 -15.55 0.31 12.41
C LEU A 428 -15.74 0.73 10.94
N MET A 429 -15.52 -0.20 10.01
CA MET A 429 -15.77 -0.01 8.57
C MET A 429 -17.03 -0.74 8.09
N THR A 430 -17.86 -1.25 9.01
CA THR A 430 -19.17 -1.83 8.67
C THR A 430 -20.25 -0.75 8.65
N PRO A 431 -21.33 -0.89 7.86
CA PRO A 431 -22.46 0.05 7.93
C PRO A 431 -23.05 0.21 9.34
N ALA A 432 -23.05 -0.88 10.12
CA ALA A 432 -23.51 -0.88 11.52
C ALA A 432 -22.68 0.03 12.44
N ALA A 433 -21.42 0.34 12.08
CA ALA A 433 -20.59 1.28 12.84
C ALA A 433 -21.17 2.69 12.91
N ALA A 434 -22.16 3.03 12.07
CA ALA A 434 -22.94 4.26 12.18
C ALA A 434 -23.60 4.44 13.56
N ASP A 435 -23.88 3.36 14.29
CA ASP A 435 -24.42 3.42 15.66
C ASP A 435 -23.40 3.93 16.70
N LEU A 436 -22.10 3.88 16.38
CA LEU A 436 -21.03 4.39 17.22
C LEU A 436 -20.74 5.88 16.98
N ALA A 437 -21.28 6.44 15.90
CA ALA A 437 -21.08 7.83 15.52
C ALA A 437 -21.98 8.79 16.32
N GLY A 438 -21.63 10.07 16.29
CA GLY A 438 -22.49 11.14 16.80
C GLY A 438 -23.81 11.21 16.03
N PRO A 439 -24.86 11.82 16.60
CA PRO A 439 -26.21 11.75 16.05
C PRO A 439 -26.32 12.29 14.62
N LYS A 440 -25.48 13.26 14.23
CA LYS A 440 -25.53 13.85 12.88
C LYS A 440 -24.84 12.94 11.88
N LEU A 441 -23.61 12.50 12.18
CA LEU A 441 -22.88 11.60 11.29
C LEU A 441 -23.58 10.24 11.17
N SER A 442 -24.16 9.73 12.26
CA SER A 442 -24.97 8.51 12.27
C SER A 442 -26.15 8.60 11.31
N ALA A 443 -26.90 9.71 11.33
CA ALA A 443 -28.04 9.93 10.44
C ALA A 443 -27.60 9.98 8.97
N VAL A 444 -26.49 10.66 8.67
CA VAL A 444 -25.92 10.73 7.30
C VAL A 444 -25.50 9.34 6.82
N CYS A 445 -24.73 8.59 7.59
CA CYS A 445 -24.29 7.25 7.21
C CYS A 445 -25.49 6.33 6.99
N LYS A 446 -26.46 6.28 7.92
CA LYS A 446 -27.67 5.46 7.76
C LYS A 446 -28.52 5.83 6.54
N GLN A 447 -28.54 7.10 6.15
CA GLN A 447 -29.23 7.56 4.95
C GLN A 447 -28.53 7.10 3.67
N LEU A 448 -27.20 7.06 3.67
CA LEU A 448 -26.38 6.73 2.50
C LEU A 448 -26.16 5.21 2.34
N GLY A 449 -26.35 4.43 3.40
CA GLY A 449 -25.96 3.02 3.46
C GLY A 449 -24.51 2.85 3.85
#